data_AF-E5QYJ6-F1
#
_entry.id   AF-E5QYJ6-F1
#
_cell.length_a   1.000
_cell.length_b   1.000
_cell.length_c   1.000
_cell.angle_alpha   90.00
_cell.angle_beta   90.00
_cell.angle_gamma   90.00
#
_symmetry.space_group_name_H-M   'P 1'
#
loop_
_entity.id
_entity.type
_entity.pdbx_description
1 polymer ?
#
loop_
_entity_poly.entity_id
_entity_poly.type
_entity_poly.pdbx_seq_one_letter_code
_entity_poly.pdbx_strand_id
1 'polypeptide(L)'
;MKAAALRYRALDTLARDSVELFRESFFKAQRPVVLPRGLFRDYRAASRWFASPSSTPGLILNHAYLEQHGDCYVPLELTIPGERDGNIFERAHRPLSLFLQWARSVQSMPAAEQPGVPRLYLAQCQLLDLPSSLREDFPTPSYVMQAGKGDIYDTNIWVGMAPTYTPLHRDPNPNLFVQLAGSKHVRLLAPDIGRGVFAEVRQALDSARAGHGHNNSAIRGDEMMKGAERQLLDRAVWGVDDDKHRSDTTHDNTGYDAILHPGDALFIPTGWWHSIKGIGQGITASVNWWFR
;
A
#
# COMPACT_ATOMS: atom_id res chain seq x y z
N MET A 1 29.50 10.39 -5.53
CA MET A 1 29.48 8.92 -5.73
C MET A 1 28.13 8.56 -6.32
N LYS A 2 28.05 7.75 -7.39
CA LYS A 2 26.76 7.23 -7.88
C LYS A 2 26.23 6.24 -6.84
N ALA A 3 25.02 6.44 -6.30
CA ALA A 3 24.37 5.50 -5.40
C ALA A 3 24.33 4.09 -6.03
N ALA A 4 24.62 3.07 -5.24
CA ALA A 4 24.55 1.68 -5.70
C ALA A 4 23.09 1.31 -5.97
N ALA A 5 22.82 0.77 -7.15
CA ALA A 5 21.48 0.41 -7.59
C ALA A 5 20.83 -0.61 -6.64
N LEU A 6 19.56 -0.41 -6.29
CA LEU A 6 18.79 -1.41 -5.56
C LEU A 6 18.48 -2.59 -6.48
N ARG A 7 18.83 -3.80 -6.04
CA ARG A 7 18.38 -5.05 -6.68
C ARG A 7 17.19 -5.57 -5.90
N TYR A 8 16.27 -6.24 -6.57
CA TYR A 8 15.11 -6.85 -5.93
C TYR A 8 15.05 -8.33 -6.27
N ARG A 9 14.78 -9.16 -5.26
CA ARG A 9 14.50 -10.58 -5.41
C ARG A 9 13.08 -10.88 -4.97
N ALA A 10 12.47 -11.89 -5.60
CA ALA A 10 11.13 -12.31 -5.24
C ALA A 10 11.07 -12.69 -3.75
N LEU A 11 10.03 -12.22 -3.06
CA LEU A 11 9.79 -12.55 -1.67
C LEU A 11 9.31 -14.00 -1.51
N ASP A 12 9.82 -14.68 -0.49
CA ASP A 12 9.42 -16.04 -0.14
C ASP A 12 7.91 -16.13 0.17
N THR A 13 7.32 -17.27 -0.16
CA THR A 13 5.95 -17.62 0.23
C THR A 13 5.99 -18.70 1.30
N LEU A 14 5.21 -18.53 2.36
CA LEU A 14 5.05 -19.52 3.43
C LEU A 14 4.51 -20.82 2.85
N ALA A 15 5.18 -21.94 3.14
CA ALA A 15 4.94 -23.21 2.46
C ALA A 15 3.53 -23.79 2.69
N ARG A 16 2.88 -23.48 3.81
CA ARG A 16 1.55 -23.98 4.19
C ARG A 16 0.86 -23.02 5.15
N ASP A 17 -0.46 -23.16 5.26
CA ASP A 17 -1.25 -22.43 6.25
C ASP A 17 -0.95 -22.96 7.65
N SER A 18 -0.13 -22.22 8.41
CA SER A 18 0.24 -22.56 9.79
C SER A 18 0.72 -21.31 10.51
N VAL A 19 -0.08 -20.89 11.49
CA VAL A 19 0.25 -19.78 12.39
C VAL A 19 1.51 -20.08 13.18
N GLU A 20 1.73 -21.32 13.59
CA GLU A 20 2.93 -21.75 14.33
C GLU A 20 4.19 -21.59 13.48
N LEU A 21 4.16 -22.09 12.24
CA LEU A 21 5.30 -21.96 11.32
C LEU A 21 5.60 -20.48 11.04
N PHE A 22 4.56 -19.69 10.79
CA PHE A 22 4.68 -18.24 10.62
C PHE A 22 5.30 -17.57 11.84
N ARG A 23 4.80 -17.89 13.04
CA ARG A 23 5.27 -17.34 14.31
C ARG A 23 6.76 -17.61 14.51
N GLU A 24 7.17 -18.88 14.39
CA GLU A 24 8.53 -19.30 14.69
C GLU A 24 9.54 -18.87 13.61
N SER A 25 9.16 -18.89 12.33
CA SER A 25 10.11 -18.69 11.23
C SER A 25 10.18 -17.25 10.70
N PHE A 26 9.12 -16.46 10.90
CA PHE A 26 8.98 -15.15 10.26
C PHE A 26 8.64 -14.03 11.24
N PHE A 27 7.61 -14.21 12.07
CA PHE A 27 7.20 -13.19 13.04
C PHE A 27 8.29 -12.91 14.09
N LYS A 28 8.76 -13.95 14.79
CA LYS A 28 9.85 -13.80 15.78
C LYS A 28 11.17 -13.37 15.15
N ALA A 29 11.47 -13.88 13.96
CA ALA A 29 12.69 -13.55 13.21
C ALA A 29 12.65 -12.18 12.53
N GLN A 30 11.51 -11.46 12.58
CA GLN A 30 11.28 -10.19 11.88
C GLN A 30 11.64 -10.27 10.39
N ARG A 31 11.19 -11.34 9.71
CA ARG A 31 11.39 -11.57 8.28
C ARG A 31 10.08 -11.41 7.50
N PRO A 32 10.04 -10.65 6.41
CA PRO A 32 8.85 -10.54 5.58
C PRO A 32 8.56 -11.85 4.87
N VAL A 33 7.28 -12.11 4.60
CA VAL A 33 6.84 -13.31 3.89
C VAL A 33 5.46 -13.09 3.29
N VAL A 34 5.21 -13.66 2.12
CA VAL A 34 3.84 -13.81 1.60
C VAL A 34 3.24 -15.06 2.23
N LEU A 35 2.06 -14.95 2.85
CA LEU A 35 1.33 -16.14 3.32
C LEU A 35 0.90 -17.01 2.11
N PRO A 36 0.43 -18.26 2.31
CA PRO A 36 0.02 -19.10 1.20
C PRO A 36 -0.91 -18.37 0.23
N ARG A 37 -0.64 -18.47 -1.07
CA ARG A 37 -1.30 -17.65 -2.09
C ARG A 37 -2.81 -17.88 -2.09
N GLY A 38 -3.57 -16.78 -2.16
CA GLY A 38 -5.03 -16.82 -2.14
C GLY A 38 -5.66 -17.36 -0.85
N LEU A 39 -4.93 -17.38 0.27
CA LEU A 39 -5.45 -17.81 1.59
C LEU A 39 -6.68 -17.01 2.02
N PHE A 40 -6.76 -15.74 1.62
CA PHE A 40 -7.85 -14.82 1.97
C PHE A 40 -8.82 -14.58 0.79
N ARG A 41 -8.92 -15.50 -0.17
CA ARG A 41 -9.80 -15.33 -1.34
C ARG A 41 -11.28 -15.17 -0.97
N ASP A 42 -11.71 -15.85 0.08
CA ASP A 42 -13.10 -15.86 0.57
C ASP A 42 -13.29 -14.89 1.75
N TYR A 43 -12.38 -13.92 1.90
CA TYR A 43 -12.48 -12.93 2.96
C TYR A 43 -13.80 -12.16 2.84
N ARG A 44 -14.49 -11.93 3.97
CA ARG A 44 -15.89 -11.46 3.97
C ARG A 44 -16.08 -10.13 3.22
N ALA A 45 -15.18 -9.17 3.40
CA ALA A 45 -15.21 -7.91 2.63
C ALA A 45 -15.00 -8.15 1.13
N ALA A 46 -14.22 -9.14 0.71
CA ALA A 46 -13.97 -9.41 -0.71
C ALA A 46 -15.25 -9.80 -1.47
N SER A 47 -16.14 -10.58 -0.84
CA SER A 47 -17.41 -11.00 -1.45
C SER A 47 -18.55 -9.99 -1.28
N ARG A 48 -18.49 -9.13 -0.26
CA ARG A 48 -19.53 -8.12 0.00
C ARG A 48 -19.28 -6.79 -0.69
N TRP A 49 -18.03 -6.32 -0.72
CA TRP A 49 -17.70 -4.98 -1.23
C TRP A 49 -17.47 -4.96 -2.74
N PHE A 50 -17.21 -6.12 -3.34
CA PHE A 50 -16.89 -6.22 -4.76
C PHE A 50 -17.82 -7.19 -5.47
N ALA A 51 -18.11 -6.89 -6.73
CA ALA A 51 -18.87 -7.74 -7.61
C ALA A 51 -18.08 -7.96 -8.91
N SER A 52 -18.26 -9.13 -9.52
CA SER A 52 -17.80 -9.38 -10.88
C SER A 52 -18.98 -9.15 -11.83
N PRO A 53 -18.94 -8.12 -12.69
CA PRO A 53 -19.95 -7.95 -13.72
C PRO A 53 -19.84 -9.08 -14.75
N SER A 54 -20.97 -9.45 -15.35
CA SER A 54 -21.04 -10.51 -16.37
C SER A 54 -20.49 -10.06 -17.72
N SER A 55 -20.42 -8.75 -17.98
CA SER A 55 -20.12 -8.17 -19.29
C SER A 55 -18.69 -7.65 -19.45
N THR A 56 -17.95 -7.42 -18.36
CA THR A 56 -16.59 -6.85 -18.40
C THR A 56 -15.63 -7.57 -17.45
N PRO A 57 -14.36 -7.79 -17.86
CA PRO A 57 -13.35 -8.33 -16.96
C PRO A 57 -13.00 -7.33 -15.85
N GLY A 58 -12.88 -7.81 -14.61
CA GLY A 58 -12.44 -7.04 -13.45
C GLY A 58 -13.52 -6.83 -12.39
N LEU A 59 -13.10 -6.43 -11.19
CA LEU A 59 -14.03 -6.19 -10.08
C LEU A 59 -14.56 -4.75 -10.10
N ILE A 60 -15.85 -4.61 -9.79
CA ILE A 60 -16.51 -3.34 -9.51
C ILE A 60 -16.88 -3.26 -8.03
N LEU A 61 -17.17 -2.06 -7.54
CA LEU A 61 -17.76 -1.90 -6.21
C LEU A 61 -19.20 -2.43 -6.20
N ASN A 62 -19.57 -3.15 -5.14
CA ASN A 62 -20.94 -3.57 -4.92
C ASN A 62 -21.77 -2.38 -4.41
N HIS A 63 -22.23 -1.56 -5.34
CA HIS A 63 -23.02 -0.37 -5.03
C HIS A 63 -24.30 -0.67 -4.26
N ALA A 64 -25.00 -1.76 -4.60
CA ALA A 64 -26.23 -2.16 -3.91
C ALA A 64 -26.01 -2.39 -2.41
N TYR A 65 -24.83 -2.85 -2.01
CA TYR A 65 -24.44 -3.02 -0.62
C TYR A 65 -23.90 -1.72 0.00
N LEU A 66 -22.91 -1.09 -0.65
CA LEU A 66 -22.16 0.03 -0.07
C LEU A 66 -22.95 1.34 -0.02
N GLU A 67 -23.89 1.59 -0.93
CA GLU A 67 -24.69 2.83 -0.95
C GLU A 67 -25.62 2.96 0.25
N GLN A 68 -25.98 1.84 0.90
CA GLN A 68 -26.71 1.83 2.17
C GLN A 68 -25.96 2.53 3.30
N HIS A 69 -24.65 2.71 3.13
CA HIS A 69 -23.75 3.37 4.07
C HIS A 69 -23.18 4.68 3.51
N GLY A 70 -23.78 5.23 2.44
CA GLY A 70 -23.24 6.39 1.71
C GLY A 70 -23.05 7.66 2.55
N ASP A 71 -23.77 7.80 3.66
CA ASP A 71 -23.69 8.96 4.56
C ASP A 71 -22.55 8.85 5.59
N CYS A 72 -21.89 7.68 5.72
CA CYS A 72 -20.75 7.58 6.63
C CYS A 72 -19.57 8.39 6.10
N TYR A 73 -18.86 9.08 7.00
CA TYR A 73 -17.71 9.89 6.63
C TYR A 73 -16.45 9.05 6.68
N VAL A 74 -15.71 9.02 5.58
CA VAL A 74 -14.46 8.27 5.41
C VAL A 74 -13.32 9.21 5.01
N PRO A 75 -12.07 8.92 5.37
CA PRO A 75 -10.93 9.70 4.91
C PRO A 75 -10.67 9.44 3.43
N LEU A 76 -10.77 10.49 2.61
CA LEU A 76 -10.46 10.44 1.19
C LEU A 76 -9.25 11.33 0.89
N GLU A 77 -8.31 10.77 0.14
CA GLU A 77 -7.21 11.49 -0.49
C GLU A 77 -7.61 11.86 -1.93
N LEU A 78 -7.65 13.14 -2.23
CA LEU A 78 -7.86 13.68 -3.56
C LEU A 78 -6.50 14.03 -4.17
N THR A 79 -6.20 13.43 -5.32
CA THR A 79 -5.05 13.79 -6.16
C THR A 79 -5.53 14.36 -7.48
N ILE A 80 -5.18 15.61 -7.77
CA ILE A 80 -5.46 16.26 -9.05
C ILE A 80 -4.15 16.32 -9.85
N PRO A 81 -4.11 15.77 -11.08
CA PRO A 81 -2.96 15.92 -11.97
C PRO A 81 -2.66 17.41 -12.20
N GLY A 82 -1.43 17.86 -11.92
CA GLY A 82 -1.01 19.25 -12.12
C GLY A 82 -0.10 19.38 -13.35
N GLU A 83 -0.10 20.55 -14.00
CA GLU A 83 0.70 20.80 -15.21
C GLU A 83 2.17 21.18 -14.93
N ARG A 84 2.47 21.91 -13.84
CA ARG A 84 3.80 22.53 -13.62
C ARG A 84 4.50 22.23 -12.29
N ASP A 85 3.78 22.11 -11.16
CA ASP A 85 4.38 21.99 -9.81
C ASP A 85 4.18 20.61 -9.14
N GLY A 86 3.76 19.61 -9.92
CA GLY A 86 3.33 18.31 -9.41
C GLY A 86 1.84 18.27 -9.07
N ASN A 87 1.37 17.12 -8.57
CA ASN A 87 -0.05 16.90 -8.28
C ASN A 87 -0.50 17.72 -7.07
N ILE A 88 -1.73 18.24 -7.11
CA ILE A 88 -2.42 18.75 -5.91
C ILE A 88 -2.88 17.55 -5.10
N PHE A 89 -2.59 17.56 -3.80
CA PHE A 89 -3.06 16.53 -2.87
C PHE A 89 -3.77 17.15 -1.67
N GLU A 90 -4.97 16.66 -1.37
CA GLU A 90 -5.77 17.00 -0.20
C GLU A 90 -6.26 15.71 0.46
N ARG A 91 -6.21 15.64 1.79
CA ARG A 91 -6.89 14.59 2.56
C ARG A 91 -7.98 15.22 3.40
N ALA A 92 -9.19 14.68 3.32
CA ALA A 92 -10.30 15.14 4.13
C ALA A 92 -11.35 14.05 4.35
N HIS A 93 -12.08 14.13 5.46
CA HIS A 93 -13.25 13.29 5.68
C HIS A 93 -14.41 13.78 4.81
N ARG A 94 -15.01 12.86 4.06
CA ARG A 94 -16.14 13.11 3.15
C ARG A 94 -17.11 11.92 3.19
N PRO A 95 -18.39 12.12 2.83
CA PRO A 95 -19.34 11.01 2.71
C PRO A 95 -18.84 9.93 1.76
N LEU A 96 -19.01 8.65 2.11
CA LEU A 96 -18.65 7.50 1.29
C LEU A 96 -19.34 7.55 -0.09
N SER A 97 -20.56 8.09 -0.14
CA SER A 97 -21.30 8.31 -1.39
C SER A 97 -20.51 9.10 -2.44
N LEU A 98 -19.67 10.06 -2.03
CA LEU A 98 -18.79 10.80 -2.94
C LEU A 98 -17.79 9.87 -3.64
N PHE A 99 -17.14 8.98 -2.87
CA PHE A 99 -16.20 8.01 -3.41
C PHE A 99 -16.90 7.01 -4.34
N LEU A 100 -18.08 6.53 -3.97
CA LEU A 100 -18.87 5.59 -4.79
C LEU A 100 -19.27 6.23 -6.13
N GLN A 101 -19.78 7.46 -6.11
CA GLN A 101 -20.16 8.18 -7.34
C GLN A 101 -18.97 8.42 -8.26
N TRP A 102 -17.82 8.82 -7.69
CA TRP A 102 -16.58 8.98 -8.44
C TRP A 102 -16.08 7.66 -9.04
N ALA A 103 -16.10 6.57 -8.28
CA ALA A 103 -15.67 5.27 -8.78
C ALA A 103 -16.51 4.84 -9.99
N ARG A 104 -17.84 4.98 -9.89
CA ARG A 104 -18.77 4.69 -10.98
C ARG A 104 -18.50 5.55 -12.22
N SER A 105 -18.25 6.85 -12.05
CA SER A 105 -18.01 7.75 -13.18
C SER A 105 -16.74 7.39 -13.94
N VAL A 106 -15.62 7.17 -13.24
CA VAL A 106 -14.35 6.78 -13.88
C VAL A 106 -14.45 5.41 -14.53
N GLN A 107 -15.15 4.44 -13.92
CA GLN A 107 -15.34 3.11 -14.52
C GLN A 107 -16.17 3.16 -15.81
N SER A 108 -17.06 4.14 -15.95
CA SER A 108 -17.82 4.36 -17.18
C SER A 108 -17.04 5.11 -18.28
N MET A 109 -15.88 5.69 -17.95
CA MET A 109 -15.03 6.41 -18.91
C MET A 109 -14.16 5.46 -19.73
N PRO A 110 -13.90 5.79 -21.02
CA PRO A 110 -12.91 5.08 -21.82
C PRO A 110 -11.52 5.10 -21.16
N ALA A 111 -10.78 3.99 -21.24
CA ALA A 111 -9.47 3.85 -20.59
C ALA A 111 -8.46 4.95 -20.98
N ALA A 112 -8.57 5.50 -22.19
CA ALA A 112 -7.71 6.58 -22.68
C ALA A 112 -7.92 7.93 -21.98
N GLU A 113 -9.10 8.15 -21.37
CA GLU A 113 -9.48 9.41 -20.72
C GLU A 113 -9.23 9.41 -19.21
N GLN A 114 -9.08 8.22 -18.61
CA GLN A 114 -8.87 8.05 -17.17
C GLN A 114 -7.57 8.67 -16.59
N PRO A 115 -6.44 8.81 -17.33
CA PRO A 115 -5.23 9.40 -16.75
C PRO A 115 -5.35 10.89 -16.39
N GLY A 116 -6.26 11.63 -17.04
CA GLY A 116 -6.39 13.08 -16.86
C GLY A 116 -7.36 13.53 -15.78
N VAL A 117 -8.09 12.61 -15.14
CA VAL A 117 -9.15 12.95 -14.18
C VAL A 117 -8.64 12.97 -12.74
N PRO A 118 -9.26 13.78 -11.85
CA PRO A 118 -8.99 13.71 -10.42
C PRO A 118 -9.18 12.31 -9.86
N ARG A 119 -8.29 11.90 -8.94
CA ARG A 119 -8.27 10.57 -8.34
C ARG A 119 -8.65 10.66 -6.87
N LEU A 120 -9.61 9.86 -6.44
CA LEU A 120 -9.88 9.64 -5.02
C LEU A 120 -9.25 8.32 -4.57
N TYR A 121 -8.72 8.32 -3.35
CA TYR A 121 -8.24 7.13 -2.68
C TYR A 121 -8.76 7.13 -1.26
N LEU A 122 -9.60 6.15 -0.92
CA LEU A 122 -9.95 5.87 0.47
C LEU A 122 -8.70 5.23 1.08
N ALA A 123 -8.03 5.96 1.97
CA ALA A 123 -6.69 5.64 2.44
C ALA A 123 -6.61 5.79 3.95
N GLN A 124 -5.99 4.79 4.60
CA GLN A 124 -5.94 4.70 6.07
C GLN A 124 -7.32 4.97 6.71
N CYS A 125 -8.37 4.37 6.14
CA CYS A 125 -9.68 4.40 6.77
C CYS A 125 -9.65 3.40 7.92
N GLN A 126 -9.71 3.89 9.15
CA GLN A 126 -9.69 3.02 10.30
C GLN A 126 -10.99 2.24 10.34
N LEU A 127 -10.90 0.97 10.73
CA LEU A 127 -12.08 0.13 10.86
C LEU A 127 -13.09 0.79 11.82
N LEU A 128 -12.61 1.48 12.86
CA LEU A 128 -13.45 2.18 13.84
C LEU A 128 -14.20 3.39 13.27
N ASP A 129 -13.77 3.96 12.14
CA ASP A 129 -14.50 5.04 11.45
C ASP A 129 -15.77 4.53 10.77
N LEU A 130 -15.90 3.20 10.59
CA LEU A 130 -17.01 2.60 9.87
C LEU A 130 -18.19 2.19 10.79
N PRO A 131 -19.43 2.26 10.26
CA PRO A 131 -20.60 1.66 10.90
C PRO A 131 -20.38 0.18 11.25
N SER A 132 -21.05 -0.32 12.30
CA SER A 132 -20.88 -1.71 12.78
C SER A 132 -21.08 -2.77 11.69
N SER A 133 -22.08 -2.59 10.82
CA SER A 133 -22.36 -3.50 9.72
C SER A 133 -21.19 -3.66 8.74
N LEU A 134 -20.44 -2.58 8.46
CA LEU A 134 -19.24 -2.62 7.64
C LEU A 134 -18.04 -3.15 8.43
N ARG A 135 -17.95 -2.87 9.73
CA ARG A 135 -16.86 -3.39 10.58
C ARG A 135 -16.87 -4.92 10.63
N GLU A 136 -18.05 -5.51 10.66
CA GLU A 136 -18.24 -6.95 10.67
C GLU A 136 -17.73 -7.66 9.40
N ASP A 137 -17.44 -6.92 8.32
CA ASP A 137 -16.87 -7.46 7.09
C ASP A 137 -15.37 -7.75 7.18
N PHE A 138 -14.71 -7.30 8.25
CA PHE A 138 -13.26 -7.42 8.43
C PHE A 138 -12.90 -8.27 9.66
N PRO A 139 -13.19 -9.58 9.66
CA PRO A 139 -12.80 -10.46 10.76
C PRO A 139 -11.29 -10.53 10.91
N THR A 140 -10.78 -10.34 12.13
CA THR A 140 -9.34 -10.40 12.40
C THR A 140 -8.76 -11.78 12.04
N PRO A 141 -7.68 -11.85 11.23
CA PRO A 141 -7.02 -13.11 10.90
C PRO A 141 -6.40 -13.81 12.11
N SER A 142 -6.37 -15.15 12.12
CA SER A 142 -5.70 -15.95 13.15
C SER A 142 -4.22 -15.59 13.28
N TYR A 143 -3.54 -15.30 12.17
CA TYR A 143 -2.16 -14.81 12.13
C TYR A 143 -1.96 -13.54 12.97
N VAL A 144 -2.93 -12.63 12.98
CA VAL A 144 -2.89 -11.40 13.78
C VAL A 144 -3.16 -11.72 15.25
N MET A 145 -4.19 -12.51 15.54
CA MET A 145 -4.61 -12.83 16.91
C MET A 145 -3.62 -13.71 17.67
N GLN A 146 -2.88 -14.56 16.97
CA GLN A 146 -2.15 -15.66 17.59
C GLN A 146 -0.63 -15.59 17.39
N ALA A 147 -0.10 -14.89 16.38
CA ALA A 147 1.36 -14.89 16.18
C ALA A 147 2.11 -14.15 17.31
N GLY A 148 1.51 -13.08 17.83
CA GLY A 148 2.04 -12.29 18.93
C GLY A 148 1.17 -12.37 20.19
N LYS A 149 0.97 -11.21 20.83
CA LYS A 149 0.04 -11.04 21.96
C LYS A 149 -1.43 -11.00 21.52
N GLY A 150 -1.68 -10.73 20.24
CA GLY A 150 -3.02 -10.57 19.69
C GLY A 150 -3.58 -9.16 19.84
N ASP A 151 -2.75 -8.21 20.32
CA ASP A 151 -3.14 -6.81 20.46
C ASP A 151 -3.15 -6.15 19.08
N ILE A 152 -4.29 -5.58 18.69
CA ILE A 152 -4.42 -4.83 17.44
C ILE A 152 -4.30 -3.35 17.76
N TYR A 153 -3.26 -2.71 17.23
CA TYR A 153 -3.09 -1.27 17.33
C TYR A 153 -4.10 -0.54 16.45
N ASP A 154 -4.23 -0.97 15.20
CA ASP A 154 -5.19 -0.40 14.26
C ASP A 154 -5.46 -1.36 13.10
N THR A 155 -6.62 -1.21 12.47
CA THR A 155 -7.00 -1.91 11.23
C THR A 155 -7.39 -0.87 10.19
N ASN A 156 -6.70 -0.86 9.05
CA ASN A 156 -6.85 0.16 8.04
C ASN A 156 -7.28 -0.41 6.70
N ILE A 157 -8.26 0.24 6.08
CA ILE A 157 -8.83 -0.13 4.78
C ILE A 157 -8.34 0.86 3.74
N TRP A 158 -8.03 0.32 2.56
CA TRP A 158 -7.54 1.08 1.41
C TRP A 158 -8.34 0.69 0.17
N VAL A 159 -8.98 1.65 -0.49
CA VAL A 159 -9.76 1.40 -1.71
C VAL A 159 -9.53 2.54 -2.71
N GLY A 160 -9.20 2.19 -3.95
CA GLY A 160 -9.04 3.16 -5.03
C GLY A 160 -9.13 2.49 -6.40
N MET A 161 -8.68 3.22 -7.42
CA MET A 161 -8.49 2.66 -8.76
C MET A 161 -7.01 2.65 -9.12
N ALA A 162 -6.55 1.57 -9.75
CA ALA A 162 -5.19 1.47 -10.25
C ALA A 162 -4.96 2.47 -11.42
N PRO A 163 -3.77 3.08 -11.53
CA PRO A 163 -2.66 2.97 -10.59
C PRO A 163 -2.87 3.78 -9.30
N THR A 164 -2.32 3.27 -8.21
CA THR A 164 -2.14 3.99 -6.92
C THR A 164 -0.68 3.94 -6.50
N TYR A 165 -0.24 4.83 -5.63
CA TYR A 165 1.15 4.85 -5.16
C TYR A 165 1.26 5.31 -3.71
N THR A 166 1.92 4.50 -2.89
CA THR A 166 2.36 4.83 -1.54
C THR A 166 3.90 4.88 -1.52
N PRO A 167 4.50 6.06 -1.25
CA PRO A 167 5.95 6.24 -1.20
C PRO A 167 6.64 5.34 -0.18
N LEU A 168 7.97 5.27 -0.29
CA LEU A 168 8.79 4.52 0.66
C LEU A 168 8.63 5.07 2.08
N HIS A 169 8.17 4.22 2.99
CA HIS A 169 8.00 4.55 4.41
C HIS A 169 8.20 3.28 5.25
N ARG A 170 8.09 3.41 6.57
CA ARG A 170 8.06 2.28 7.51
C ARG A 170 7.00 2.51 8.57
N ASP A 171 6.47 1.41 9.09
CA ASP A 171 5.46 1.42 10.15
C ASP A 171 6.11 1.21 11.54
N PRO A 172 5.46 1.68 12.62
CA PRO A 172 5.94 1.48 13.99
C PRO A 172 5.66 0.08 14.55
N ASN A 173 4.76 -0.68 13.95
CA ASN A 173 4.36 -2.03 14.39
C ASN A 173 4.44 -3.02 13.22
N PRO A 174 4.52 -4.34 13.48
CA PRO A 174 4.33 -5.36 12.46
C PRO A 174 2.99 -5.19 11.75
N ASN A 175 2.97 -5.44 10.45
CA ASN A 175 1.82 -5.22 9.59
C ASN A 175 1.46 -6.53 8.86
N LEU A 176 0.22 -6.99 8.98
CA LEU A 176 -0.34 -7.99 8.08
C LEU A 176 -1.21 -7.29 7.04
N PHE A 177 -0.81 -7.34 5.78
CA PHE A 177 -1.46 -6.66 4.66
C PHE A 177 -2.15 -7.68 3.74
N VAL A 178 -3.47 -7.60 3.59
CA VAL A 178 -4.28 -8.51 2.76
C VAL A 178 -4.82 -7.76 1.54
N GLN A 179 -4.58 -8.29 0.34
CA GLN A 179 -5.13 -7.76 -0.89
C GLN A 179 -6.53 -8.33 -1.14
N LEU A 180 -7.53 -7.46 -1.30
CA LEU A 180 -8.93 -7.84 -1.45
C LEU A 180 -9.42 -7.77 -2.90
N ALA A 181 -8.99 -6.76 -3.65
CA ALA A 181 -9.38 -6.56 -5.05
C ALA A 181 -8.25 -5.96 -5.86
N GLY A 182 -8.15 -6.29 -7.15
CA GLY A 182 -7.04 -5.86 -8.01
C GLY A 182 -5.68 -6.35 -7.51
N SER A 183 -4.60 -5.73 -8.03
CA SER A 183 -3.23 -6.16 -7.72
C SER A 183 -2.37 -5.03 -7.19
N LYS A 184 -1.46 -5.34 -6.26
CA LYS A 184 -0.45 -4.39 -5.76
C LYS A 184 0.95 -4.96 -5.90
N HIS A 185 1.88 -4.15 -6.42
CA HIS A 185 3.31 -4.43 -6.43
C HIS A 185 3.92 -3.77 -5.19
N VAL A 186 4.57 -4.56 -4.34
CA VAL A 186 5.24 -4.13 -3.12
C VAL A 186 6.74 -4.32 -3.27
N ARG A 187 7.51 -3.29 -2.93
CA ARG A 187 8.97 -3.36 -2.75
C ARG A 187 9.31 -3.15 -1.28
N LEU A 188 10.15 -4.02 -0.73
CA LEU A 188 10.54 -4.07 0.68
C LEU A 188 12.05 -3.93 0.81
N LEU A 189 12.49 -3.13 1.77
CA LEU A 189 13.91 -2.96 2.11
C LEU A 189 14.10 -3.25 3.59
N ALA A 190 15.17 -3.99 3.90
CA ALA A 190 15.61 -4.18 5.28
C ALA A 190 15.83 -2.81 5.97
N PRO A 191 15.68 -2.71 7.30
CA PRO A 191 15.71 -1.44 8.02
C PRO A 191 16.90 -0.53 7.68
N ASP A 192 18.10 -1.10 7.57
CA ASP A 192 19.33 -0.33 7.29
C ASP A 192 19.43 0.11 5.82
N ILE A 193 19.02 -0.76 4.88
CA ILE A 193 18.99 -0.42 3.44
C ILE A 193 17.99 0.71 3.20
N GLY A 194 16.75 0.57 3.69
CA GLY A 194 15.72 1.59 3.50
C GLY A 194 16.06 2.90 4.20
N ARG A 195 16.75 2.86 5.36
CA ARG A 195 17.27 4.05 6.03
C ARG A 195 18.34 4.75 5.18
N GLY A 196 19.24 4.00 4.56
CA GLY A 196 20.24 4.53 3.63
C GLY A 196 19.59 5.24 2.44
N VAL A 197 18.64 4.57 1.77
CA VAL A 197 17.89 5.16 0.64
C VAL A 197 17.17 6.44 1.05
N PHE A 198 16.49 6.43 2.19
CA PHE A 198 15.80 7.61 2.68
C PHE A 198 16.78 8.76 2.99
N ALA A 199 17.90 8.47 3.66
CA ALA A 199 18.93 9.46 3.97
C ALA A 199 19.54 10.09 2.72
N GLU A 200 19.80 9.29 1.67
CA GLU A 200 20.29 9.80 0.38
C GLU A 200 19.30 10.75 -0.28
N VAL A 201 18.01 10.41 -0.30
CA VAL A 201 16.95 11.29 -0.83
C VAL A 201 16.86 12.59 -0.03
N ARG A 202 16.94 12.50 1.30
CA ARG A 202 16.97 13.68 2.18
C ARG A 202 18.18 14.57 1.89
N GLN A 203 19.36 13.99 1.77
CA GLN A 203 20.58 14.74 1.45
C GLN A 203 20.48 15.44 0.08
N ALA A 204 19.90 14.78 -0.92
CA ALA A 204 19.68 15.37 -2.23
C ALA A 204 18.72 16.57 -2.18
N LEU A 205 17.65 16.49 -1.37
CA LEU A 205 16.71 17.59 -1.16
C LEU A 205 17.35 18.76 -0.41
N ASP A 206 18.12 18.48 0.64
CA ASP A 206 18.79 19.50 1.44
C ASP A 206 19.89 20.21 0.62
N SER A 207 20.59 19.48 -0.25
CA SER A 207 21.57 20.07 -1.18
C SER A 207 20.90 20.96 -2.23
N ALA A 208 19.67 20.65 -2.62
CA ALA A 208 18.89 21.45 -3.57
C ALA A 208 18.18 22.66 -2.93
N ARG A 209 17.98 22.64 -1.61
CA ARG A 209 17.32 23.70 -0.83
C ARG A 209 18.33 24.32 0.13
N ALA A 210 19.00 25.39 -0.28
CA ALA A 210 19.87 26.16 0.61
C ALA A 210 19.10 26.62 1.87
N GLY A 211 19.24 25.88 2.98
CA GLY A 211 19.02 26.38 4.34
C GLY A 211 17.62 26.38 4.94
N HIS A 212 16.73 25.39 4.68
CA HIS A 212 15.48 25.27 5.46
C HIS A 212 15.31 23.86 6.06
N GLY A 213 15.64 23.73 7.35
CA GLY A 213 15.52 22.49 8.12
C GLY A 213 14.10 21.94 8.12
N HIS A 214 13.96 20.61 8.06
CA HIS A 214 12.67 19.90 8.08
C HIS A 214 12.76 18.59 8.87
N ASN A 215 11.60 18.15 9.36
CA ASN A 215 11.37 16.96 10.20
C ASN A 215 12.12 15.71 9.75
N ASN A 216 12.92 15.14 10.65
CA ASN A 216 13.75 13.95 10.43
C ASN A 216 13.03 12.63 10.76
N SER A 217 11.69 12.65 10.80
CA SER A 217 10.91 11.47 11.16
C SER A 217 10.87 10.48 9.99
N ALA A 218 11.28 9.24 10.24
CA ALA A 218 11.13 8.14 9.29
C ALA A 218 9.73 7.48 9.33
N ILE A 219 8.89 7.84 10.31
CA ILE A 219 7.45 7.53 10.34
C ILE A 219 6.75 8.73 9.70
N ARG A 220 5.97 8.47 8.64
CA ARG A 220 5.46 9.49 7.74
C ARG A 220 3.94 9.45 7.64
N GLY A 221 3.32 10.61 7.48
CA GLY A 221 1.89 10.78 7.21
C GLY A 221 1.67 11.35 5.80
N ASP A 222 0.63 12.17 5.65
CA ASP A 222 0.22 12.76 4.36
C ASP A 222 1.32 13.58 3.67
N GLU A 223 2.30 14.08 4.42
CA GLU A 223 3.38 14.90 3.87
C GLU A 223 4.29 14.13 2.89
N MET A 224 4.33 12.80 2.96
CA MET A 224 5.07 11.99 1.97
C MET A 224 4.42 12.00 0.58
N MET A 225 3.13 12.37 0.49
CA MET A 225 2.35 12.31 -0.75
C MET A 225 2.58 13.51 -1.67
N LYS A 226 3.44 14.47 -1.29
CA LYS A 226 3.66 15.72 -2.01
C LYS A 226 5.13 15.97 -2.34
N GLY A 227 5.34 16.80 -3.38
CA GLY A 227 6.62 17.45 -3.65
C GLY A 227 7.76 16.54 -4.16
N ALA A 228 8.97 17.10 -4.16
CA ALA A 228 10.16 16.49 -4.75
C ALA A 228 10.59 15.19 -4.04
N GLU A 229 10.37 15.08 -2.73
CA GLU A 229 10.70 13.86 -1.98
C GLU A 229 9.95 12.64 -2.52
N ARG A 230 8.64 12.77 -2.77
CA ARG A 230 7.82 11.71 -3.38
C ARG A 230 8.41 11.20 -4.69
N GLN A 231 8.86 12.13 -5.55
CA GLN A 231 9.41 11.81 -6.87
C GLN A 231 10.79 11.16 -6.77
N LEU A 232 11.63 11.64 -5.84
CA LEU A 232 12.96 11.08 -5.60
C LEU A 232 12.87 9.69 -4.98
N LEU A 233 11.97 9.47 -4.02
CA LEU A 233 11.71 8.13 -3.47
C LEU A 233 11.14 7.19 -4.53
N ASP A 234 10.23 7.68 -5.39
CA ASP A 234 9.72 6.88 -6.50
C ASP A 234 10.86 6.44 -7.43
N ARG A 235 11.73 7.36 -7.83
CA ARG A 235 12.88 7.06 -8.68
C ARG A 235 13.88 6.11 -7.99
N ALA A 236 14.20 6.35 -6.73
CA ALA A 236 15.16 5.54 -5.98
C ALA A 236 14.68 4.09 -5.82
N VAL A 237 13.38 3.91 -5.56
CA VAL A 237 12.80 2.59 -5.28
C VAL A 237 12.35 1.89 -6.53
N TRP A 238 11.76 2.59 -7.50
CA TRP A 238 11.07 2.03 -8.68
C TRP A 238 11.78 2.28 -10.01
N GLY A 239 12.80 3.14 -10.05
CA GLY A 239 13.57 3.42 -11.27
C GLY A 239 14.23 2.16 -11.83
N VAL A 240 14.29 2.08 -13.16
CA VAL A 240 15.06 1.05 -13.88
C VAL A 240 16.46 1.62 -14.11
N ASP A 241 17.49 0.89 -13.70
CA ASP A 241 18.88 1.25 -13.98
C ASP A 241 19.29 0.58 -15.31
N ASP A 242 19.52 1.37 -16.36
CA ASP A 242 19.91 0.89 -17.71
C ASP A 242 21.42 0.55 -17.85
N ASP A 243 22.23 0.71 -16.79
CA ASP A 243 23.69 0.65 -16.92
C ASP A 243 24.26 -0.78 -16.81
N LYS A 244 24.62 -1.36 -17.97
CA LYS A 244 25.36 -2.62 -18.19
C LYS A 244 26.79 -2.68 -17.60
N HIS A 245 27.21 -1.75 -16.76
CA HIS A 245 28.55 -1.74 -16.18
C HIS A 245 28.54 -1.25 -14.73
N ARG A 246 28.40 -2.15 -13.74
CA ARG A 246 28.61 -1.78 -12.33
C ARG A 246 29.38 -2.85 -11.56
N SER A 247 30.39 -2.37 -10.82
CA SER A 247 31.32 -3.12 -9.99
C SER A 247 30.67 -3.64 -8.71
N ASP A 248 31.09 -4.84 -8.32
CA ASP A 248 30.77 -5.49 -7.06
C ASP A 248 31.37 -4.69 -5.88
N THR A 249 30.54 -3.92 -5.18
CA THR A 249 30.93 -3.32 -3.89
C THR A 249 29.95 -3.73 -2.81
N THR A 250 30.28 -4.85 -2.16
CA THR A 250 30.24 -5.23 -0.72
C THR A 250 29.13 -4.76 0.25
N HIS A 251 28.09 -4.05 -0.17
CA HIS A 251 26.82 -4.01 0.56
C HIS A 251 25.75 -4.62 -0.35
N ASP A 252 25.19 -5.75 0.08
CA ASP A 252 24.09 -6.41 -0.65
C ASP A 252 22.85 -5.50 -0.58
N ASN A 253 22.78 -4.51 -1.48
CA ASN A 253 21.66 -3.57 -1.67
C ASN A 253 20.44 -4.29 -2.29
N THR A 254 20.12 -5.46 -1.75
CA THR A 254 19.05 -6.34 -2.23
C THR A 254 17.82 -6.17 -1.36
N GLY A 255 16.77 -5.60 -1.95
CA GLY A 255 15.41 -5.60 -1.44
C GLY A 255 14.63 -6.84 -1.85
N TYR A 256 13.38 -6.91 -1.40
CA TYR A 256 12.42 -7.91 -1.86
C TYR A 256 11.31 -7.26 -2.70
N ASP A 257 10.82 -7.99 -3.69
CA ASP A 257 9.62 -7.63 -4.45
C ASP A 257 8.53 -8.70 -4.32
N ALA A 258 7.29 -8.25 -4.32
CA ALA A 258 6.12 -9.12 -4.35
C ALA A 258 4.98 -8.47 -5.14
N ILE A 259 4.34 -9.24 -6.01
CA ILE A 259 3.03 -8.90 -6.57
C ILE A 259 1.98 -9.64 -5.75
N LEU A 260 1.04 -8.89 -5.18
CA LEU A 260 -0.10 -9.42 -4.41
C LEU A 260 -1.35 -9.37 -5.27
N HIS A 261 -2.04 -10.50 -5.37
CA HIS A 261 -3.33 -10.67 -6.04
C HIS A 261 -4.46 -10.81 -5.01
N PRO A 262 -5.75 -10.74 -5.41
CA PRO A 262 -6.85 -10.94 -4.47
C PRO A 262 -6.71 -12.25 -3.67
N GLY A 263 -6.79 -12.11 -2.35
CA GLY A 263 -6.62 -13.18 -1.36
C GLY A 263 -5.18 -13.43 -0.92
N ASP A 264 -4.18 -12.78 -1.51
CA ASP A 264 -2.80 -12.83 -1.01
C ASP A 264 -2.64 -11.95 0.23
N ALA A 265 -1.80 -12.40 1.16
CA ALA A 265 -1.44 -11.63 2.34
C ALA A 265 0.08 -11.53 2.50
N LEU A 266 0.56 -10.37 2.89
CA LEU A 266 1.96 -10.05 3.10
C LEU A 266 2.18 -9.68 4.57
N PHE A 267 3.14 -10.32 5.21
CA PHE A 267 3.66 -9.87 6.49
C PHE A 267 4.83 -8.91 6.28
N ILE A 268 4.73 -7.72 6.84
CA ILE A 268 5.77 -6.69 6.88
C ILE A 268 6.20 -6.53 8.34
N PRO A 269 7.43 -6.94 8.71
CA PRO A 269 7.89 -6.84 10.09
C PRO A 269 8.16 -5.40 10.52
N THR A 270 8.30 -5.19 11.83
CA THR A 270 8.57 -3.87 12.39
C THR A 270 9.84 -3.27 11.78
N GLY A 271 9.77 -1.99 11.39
CA GLY A 271 10.91 -1.24 10.91
C GLY A 271 11.34 -1.56 9.47
N TRP A 272 10.70 -2.51 8.79
CA TRP A 272 10.91 -2.75 7.36
C TRP A 272 10.34 -1.59 6.54
N TRP A 273 11.16 -1.10 5.63
CA TRP A 273 10.72 -0.05 4.70
C TRP A 273 9.99 -0.68 3.54
N HIS A 274 8.95 -0.02 3.07
CA HIS A 274 8.15 -0.52 1.96
C HIS A 274 7.56 0.61 1.13
N SER A 275 7.40 0.34 -0.16
CA SER A 275 6.67 1.17 -1.11
C SER A 275 5.73 0.28 -1.91
N ILE A 276 4.56 0.80 -2.23
CA ILE A 276 3.46 0.01 -2.80
C ILE A 276 2.86 0.75 -3.99
N LYS A 277 2.65 0.06 -5.10
CA LYS A 277 1.91 0.55 -6.27
C LYS A 277 0.72 -0.34 -6.56
N GLY A 278 -0.48 0.24 -6.66
CA GLY A 278 -1.60 -0.43 -7.32
C GLY A 278 -1.30 -0.54 -8.82
N ILE A 279 -1.40 -1.74 -9.38
CA ILE A 279 -1.09 -2.03 -10.78
C ILE A 279 -2.31 -2.60 -11.50
N GLY A 280 -2.28 -2.55 -12.83
CA GLY A 280 -3.39 -2.99 -13.68
C GLY A 280 -4.45 -1.90 -13.86
N GLN A 281 -5.70 -2.32 -14.05
CA GLN A 281 -6.85 -1.44 -14.29
C GLN A 281 -7.98 -1.74 -13.29
N GLY A 282 -8.86 -0.76 -13.09
CA GLY A 282 -10.05 -0.92 -12.24
C GLY A 282 -9.76 -0.79 -10.75
N ILE A 283 -10.66 -1.34 -9.94
CA ILE A 283 -10.63 -1.21 -8.48
C ILE A 283 -9.45 -1.99 -7.88
N THR A 284 -8.74 -1.35 -6.96
CA THR A 284 -7.78 -2.00 -6.07
C THR A 284 -8.17 -1.77 -4.62
N ALA A 285 -8.14 -2.82 -3.81
CA ALA A 285 -8.48 -2.74 -2.41
C ALA A 285 -7.61 -3.66 -1.55
N SER A 286 -7.32 -3.21 -0.34
CA SER A 286 -6.58 -3.97 0.66
C SER A 286 -7.02 -3.58 2.06
N VAL A 287 -6.82 -4.48 3.01
CA VAL A 287 -6.96 -4.21 4.44
C VAL A 287 -5.66 -4.60 5.13
N ASN A 288 -5.29 -3.89 6.18
CA ASN A 288 -4.11 -4.24 6.95
C ASN A 288 -4.34 -4.11 8.46
N TRP A 289 -3.57 -4.88 9.23
CA TRP A 289 -3.56 -4.85 10.68
C TRP A 289 -2.18 -4.50 11.18
N TRP A 290 -2.07 -3.46 12.00
CA TRP A 290 -0.91 -3.22 12.83
C TRP A 290 -1.12 -3.92 14.17
N PHE A 291 -0.24 -4.85 14.54
CA PHE A 291 -0.49 -5.77 15.65
C PHE A 291 0.76 -6.13 16.46
N ARG A 292 0.59 -6.68 17.66
CA ARG A 292 1.68 -7.11 18.56
C ARG A 292 1.46 -8.50 19.13
#